data_AF-A0A2V8G638-F1
#
_entry.id   AF-A0A2V8G638-F1
#
_cell.length_a   1.000
_cell.length_b   1.000
_cell.length_c   1.000
_cell.angle_alpha   90.00
_cell.angle_beta   90.00
_cell.angle_gamma   90.00
#
_symmetry.space_group_name_H-M   'P 1'
#
loop_
_entity.id
_entity.type
_entity.pdbx_description
1 polymer ?
#
loop_
_entity_poly.entity_id
_entity_poly.type
_entity_poly.pdbx_seq_one_letter_code
_entity_poly.pdbx_strand_id
1 'polypeptide(L)'
;MSGDTSPETTLVARCRAGDVDAFETLYKQHGARIFSLASRMAGSPEEGEDLLQEIFLQAYRKLGSFKGDASIGTWLYRLALNHCLDFVRSRRAKMGKMTETLDAEASIEPIAARKTPVARIDLQRAIEQLPTGCREAFVLHDIEGYDHKEVARMLGIAEGTSKSQVFKARMKLRATLNR
;
A
#
# COMPACT_ATOMS: atom_id res chain seq x y z
N MET A 1 26.92 -32.39 10.65
CA MET A 1 25.57 -31.82 10.82
C MET A 1 25.53 -30.53 10.02
N SER A 2 25.25 -30.62 8.72
CA SER A 2 25.17 -29.46 7.84
C SER A 2 23.76 -28.89 7.97
N GLY A 3 23.60 -27.84 8.76
CA GLY A 3 22.35 -27.09 8.83
C GLY A 3 22.12 -26.43 7.48
N ASP A 4 21.01 -26.76 6.84
CA ASP A 4 20.57 -26.15 5.59
C ASP A 4 20.19 -24.68 5.89
N THR A 5 21.19 -23.80 5.88
CA THR A 5 20.97 -22.37 6.04
C THR A 5 20.35 -21.86 4.75
N SER A 6 19.03 -21.68 4.75
CA SER A 6 18.34 -21.15 3.58
C SER A 6 18.94 -19.81 3.14
N PRO A 7 18.90 -19.47 1.84
CA PRO A 7 19.37 -18.18 1.33
C PRO A 7 18.72 -16.99 2.06
N GLU A 8 17.47 -17.14 2.45
CA GLU A 8 16.71 -16.15 3.22
C GLU A 8 17.26 -15.98 4.64
N THR A 9 17.57 -17.07 5.34
CA THR A 9 18.17 -17.02 6.68
C THR A 9 19.53 -16.33 6.66
N THR A 10 20.34 -16.61 5.62
CA THR A 10 21.64 -15.97 5.41
C THR A 10 21.49 -14.47 5.15
N LEU A 11 20.52 -14.09 4.29
CA LEU A 11 20.23 -12.70 3.98
C LEU A 11 19.83 -11.92 5.23
N VAL A 12 18.92 -12.46 6.03
CA VAL A 12 18.47 -11.85 7.29
C VAL A 12 19.62 -11.69 8.28
N ALA A 13 20.48 -12.71 8.43
CA ALA A 13 21.63 -12.64 9.32
C ALA A 13 22.61 -11.53 8.90
N ARG A 14 22.90 -11.41 7.60
CA ARG A 14 23.75 -10.34 7.05
C ARG A 14 23.15 -8.95 7.28
N CYS A 15 21.87 -8.77 6.97
CA CYS A 15 21.21 -7.49 7.20
C CYS A 15 21.22 -7.08 8.69
N ARG A 16 21.06 -8.05 9.62
CA ARG A 16 21.18 -7.78 11.07
C ARG A 16 22.59 -7.38 11.51
N ALA A 17 23.61 -7.83 10.78
CA ALA A 17 25.00 -7.43 10.99
C ALA A 17 25.32 -6.04 10.39
N GLY A 18 24.33 -5.35 9.81
CA GLY A 18 24.52 -4.03 9.18
C GLY A 18 25.05 -4.08 7.74
N ASP A 19 24.97 -5.25 7.09
CA ASP A 19 25.37 -5.40 5.69
C ASP A 19 24.40 -4.66 4.76
N VAL A 20 24.89 -3.57 4.16
CA VAL A 20 24.11 -2.70 3.28
C VAL A 20 23.73 -3.40 1.97
N ASP A 21 24.60 -4.24 1.41
CA ASP A 21 24.34 -4.96 0.15
C ASP A 21 23.26 -6.03 0.35
N ALA A 22 23.24 -6.66 1.53
CA ALA A 22 22.18 -7.57 1.92
C ALA A 22 20.83 -6.83 2.02
N PHE A 23 20.83 -5.63 2.60
CA PHE A 23 19.61 -4.83 2.67
C PHE A 23 19.15 -4.29 1.30
N GLU A 24 20.09 -3.91 0.44
CA GLU A 24 19.80 -3.54 -0.96
C GLU A 24 19.16 -4.70 -1.72
N THR A 25 19.61 -5.93 -1.47
CA THR A 25 19.00 -7.13 -2.05
C THR A 25 17.55 -7.29 -1.59
N LEU A 26 17.26 -7.09 -0.30
CA LEU A 26 15.90 -7.10 0.23
C LEU A 26 15.02 -6.02 -0.42
N TYR A 27 15.58 -4.82 -0.61
CA TYR A 27 14.92 -3.72 -1.31
C TYR A 27 14.60 -4.08 -2.76
N LYS A 28 15.57 -4.59 -3.52
CA LYS A 28 15.37 -5.02 -4.92
C LYS A 28 14.29 -6.09 -5.05
N GLN A 29 14.20 -7.02 -4.08
CA GLN A 29 13.23 -8.11 -4.10
C GLN A 29 11.79 -7.66 -3.78
N HIS A 30 11.61 -6.70 -2.88
CA HIS A 30 10.28 -6.36 -2.36
C HIS A 30 9.80 -4.94 -2.67
N GLY A 31 10.71 -4.05 -3.05
CA GLY A 31 10.46 -2.62 -3.24
C GLY A 31 9.33 -2.33 -4.23
N ALA A 32 9.34 -2.98 -5.40
CA ALA A 32 8.30 -2.76 -6.42
C ALA A 32 6.89 -3.13 -5.93
N ARG A 33 6.75 -4.22 -5.17
CA ARG A 33 5.47 -4.66 -4.61
C ARG A 33 5.00 -3.71 -3.52
N ILE A 34 5.90 -3.31 -2.62
CA ILE A 34 5.59 -2.38 -1.53
C ILE A 34 5.25 -0.99 -2.08
N PHE A 35 5.96 -0.53 -3.10
CA PHE A 35 5.66 0.72 -3.80
C PHE A 35 4.26 0.68 -4.44
N SER A 36 3.90 -0.44 -5.06
CA SER A 36 2.56 -0.61 -5.65
C SER A 36 1.46 -0.52 -4.58
N LEU A 37 1.67 -1.10 -3.40
CA LEU A 37 0.75 -0.97 -2.27
C LEU A 37 0.69 0.48 -1.77
N ALA A 38 1.85 1.08 -1.49
CA ALA A 38 1.97 2.42 -0.92
C ALA A 38 1.35 3.49 -1.82
N SER A 39 1.68 3.50 -3.11
CA SER A 39 1.14 4.46 -4.09
C SER A 39 -0.37 4.36 -4.25
N ARG A 40 -0.94 3.14 -4.24
CA ARG A 40 -2.40 2.95 -4.32
C ARG A 40 -3.11 3.39 -3.05
N MET A 41 -2.55 3.07 -1.88
CA MET A 41 -3.11 3.48 -0.59
C MET A 41 -3.03 5.01 -0.44
N ALA A 42 -1.90 5.61 -0.79
CA ALA A 42 -1.71 7.06 -0.76
C ALA A 42 -2.54 7.79 -1.82
N GLY A 43 -2.76 7.18 -2.99
CA GLY A 43 -3.47 7.79 -4.10
C GLY A 43 -2.61 8.70 -4.98
N SER A 44 -1.30 8.71 -4.77
CA SER A 44 -0.33 9.37 -5.64
C SER A 44 0.97 8.57 -5.67
N PRO A 45 1.69 8.53 -6.80
CA PRO A 45 3.02 7.91 -6.88
C PRO A 45 4.04 8.60 -5.97
N GLU A 46 3.97 9.93 -5.86
CA GLU A 46 4.87 10.78 -5.08
C GLU A 46 4.81 10.45 -3.59
N GLU A 47 3.61 10.48 -2.99
CA GLU A 47 3.44 10.09 -1.58
C GLU A 47 3.68 8.60 -1.37
N GLY A 48 3.45 7.77 -2.40
CA GLY A 48 3.80 6.36 -2.39
C GLY A 48 5.31 6.12 -2.28
N GLU A 49 6.11 6.97 -2.93
CA GLU A 49 7.57 6.94 -2.88
C GLU A 49 8.08 7.37 -1.50
N ASP A 50 7.52 8.45 -0.94
CA ASP A 50 7.84 8.88 0.43
C ASP A 50 7.54 7.77 1.46
N LEU A 51 6.34 7.17 1.37
CA LEU A 51 5.96 6.05 2.23
C LEU A 51 6.88 4.83 2.05
N LEU A 52 7.26 4.51 0.81
CA LEU A 52 8.20 3.42 0.54
C LEU A 52 9.51 3.63 1.29
N GLN A 53 10.07 4.85 1.20
CA GLN A 53 11.30 5.20 1.90
C GLN A 53 11.15 5.06 3.41
N GLU A 54 10.08 5.60 3.99
CA GLU A 54 9.78 5.47 5.43
C GLU A 54 9.65 4.01 5.86
N ILE A 55 8.95 3.18 5.07
CA ILE A 55 8.76 1.76 5.33
C ILE A 55 10.11 1.03 5.37
N PHE A 56 10.99 1.27 4.40
CA PHE A 56 12.30 0.61 4.36
C PHE A 56 13.24 1.13 5.45
N LEU A 57 13.20 2.42 5.79
CA LEU A 57 13.91 2.95 6.96
C LEU A 57 13.46 2.27 8.26
N GLN A 58 12.15 2.06 8.43
CA GLN A 58 11.60 1.36 9.59
C GLN A 58 11.91 -0.13 9.57
N ALA A 59 11.91 -0.76 8.39
CA ALA A 59 12.32 -2.14 8.23
C ALA A 59 13.77 -2.33 8.66
N TYR A 60 14.68 -1.46 8.21
CA TYR A 60 16.09 -1.48 8.60
C TYR A 60 16.25 -1.42 10.14
N ARG A 61 15.54 -0.48 10.78
CA ARG A 61 15.56 -0.31 12.25
C ARG A 61 14.98 -1.50 13.01
N LYS A 62 13.92 -2.12 12.50
CA LYS A 62 13.19 -3.19 13.19
C LYS A 62 13.70 -4.59 12.85
N LEU A 63 14.62 -4.74 11.91
CA LEU A 63 15.04 -6.04 11.40
C LEU A 63 15.68 -6.95 12.47
N GLY A 64 16.34 -6.36 13.47
CA GLY A 64 16.84 -7.08 14.64
C GLY A 64 15.74 -7.77 15.46
N SER A 65 14.51 -7.28 15.39
CA SER A 65 13.36 -7.84 16.12
C SER A 65 12.61 -8.96 15.37
N PHE A 66 12.93 -9.16 14.09
CA PHE A 66 12.33 -10.24 13.30
C PHE A 66 12.65 -11.59 13.95
N LYS A 67 11.67 -12.47 14.15
CA LYS A 67 11.88 -13.75 14.88
C LYS A 67 12.05 -14.96 13.98
N GLY A 68 11.74 -14.85 12.69
CA GLY A 68 11.75 -15.98 11.75
C GLY A 68 10.47 -16.82 11.76
N ASP A 69 9.42 -16.41 12.48
CA ASP A 69 8.12 -17.10 12.53
C ASP A 69 7.35 -17.07 11.19
N ALA A 70 7.80 -16.25 10.24
CA ALA A 70 7.29 -16.13 8.88
C ALA A 70 8.46 -15.74 7.95
N SER A 71 8.26 -15.79 6.63
CA SER A 71 9.26 -15.27 5.69
C SER A 71 9.51 -13.77 5.89
N ILE A 72 10.72 -13.29 5.59
CA ILE A 72 11.10 -11.89 5.69
C ILE A 72 10.20 -11.02 4.81
N GLY A 73 9.84 -11.53 3.63
CA GLY A 73 8.90 -10.86 2.72
C GLY A 73 7.52 -10.68 3.35
N THR A 74 7.02 -11.69 4.09
CA THR A 74 5.73 -11.59 4.81
C THR A 74 5.79 -10.57 5.93
N TRP A 75 6.87 -10.59 6.72
CA TRP A 75 7.09 -9.63 7.79
C TRP A 75 7.18 -8.19 7.27
N LEU A 76 7.96 -8.00 6.19
CA LEU A 76 8.14 -6.70 5.56
C LEU A 76 6.84 -6.19 4.94
N TYR A 77 6.07 -7.06 4.30
CA TYR A 77 4.77 -6.71 3.74
C TYR A 77 3.77 -6.28 4.83
N ARG A 78 3.75 -6.98 5.97
CA ARG A 78 2.92 -6.61 7.12
C ARG A 78 3.32 -5.25 7.68
N LEU A 79 4.62 -4.98 7.79
CA LEU A 79 5.13 -3.68 8.20
C LEU A 79 4.65 -2.59 7.22
N ALA A 80 4.83 -2.81 5.91
CA ALA A 80 4.40 -1.90 4.88
C ALA A 80 2.90 -1.57 4.94
N LEU A 81 2.06 -2.61 5.05
CA LEU A 81 0.61 -2.45 5.15
C LEU A 81 0.22 -1.62 6.38
N ASN A 82 0.82 -1.90 7.54
CA ASN A 82 0.54 -1.13 8.75
C ASN A 82 0.90 0.35 8.58
N HIS A 83 2.07 0.65 7.99
CA HIS A 83 2.47 2.02 7.68
C HIS A 83 1.49 2.72 6.72
N CYS A 84 1.01 2.02 5.68
CA CYS A 84 0.00 2.57 4.77
C CYS A 84 -1.32 2.85 5.48
N LEU A 85 -1.76 1.96 6.38
CA LEU A 85 -2.98 2.15 7.17
C LEU A 85 -2.85 3.33 8.13
N ASP A 86 -1.70 3.48 8.79
CA ASP A 86 -1.45 4.60 9.71
C ASP A 86 -1.40 5.93 8.96
N PHE A 87 -0.80 5.96 7.77
CA PHE A 87 -0.83 7.12 6.89
C PHE A 87 -2.26 7.53 6.53
N VAL A 88 -3.09 6.58 6.07
CA VAL A 88 -4.50 6.82 5.73
C VAL A 88 -5.29 7.33 6.94
N ARG A 89 -5.11 6.73 8.12
CA ARG A 89 -5.77 7.17 9.36
C ARG A 89 -5.36 8.58 9.75
N SER A 90 -4.07 8.89 9.68
CA SER A 90 -3.53 10.22 9.97
C SER A 90 -4.08 11.27 9.02
N ARG A 91 -4.15 10.96 7.72
CA ARG A 91 -4.76 11.85 6.72
C ARG A 91 -6.23 12.10 7.01
N ARG A 92 -7.02 11.07 7.30
CA ARG A 92 -8.44 11.23 7.67
C ARG A 92 -8.60 12.07 8.94
N ALA A 93 -7.73 11.90 9.93
CA ALA A 93 -7.77 12.72 11.15
C ALA A 93 -7.47 14.20 10.86
N LYS A 94 -6.53 14.50 9.95
CA LYS A 94 -6.25 15.87 9.49
C LYS A 94 -7.43 16.47 8.71
N MET A 95 -8.02 15.70 7.80
CA MET A 95 -9.19 16.13 7.03
C MET A 95 -10.42 16.31 7.93
N GLY A 96 -10.65 15.41 8.89
CA GLY A 96 -11.73 15.51 9.87
C GLY A 96 -11.67 16.79 10.72
N LYS A 97 -10.46 17.25 11.03
CA LYS A 97 -10.22 18.55 11.69
C LYS A 97 -10.43 19.75 10.75
N MET A 98 -10.31 19.54 9.44
CA MET A 98 -10.53 20.57 8.40
C MET A 98 -12.01 20.63 7.94
N THR A 99 -12.77 19.54 8.08
CA THR A 99 -14.19 19.45 7.72
C THR A 99 -15.14 20.07 8.75
N GLU A 100 -14.65 20.68 9.84
CA GLU A 100 -15.42 21.72 10.55
C GLU A 100 -15.54 23.01 9.72
N THR A 101 -14.94 23.10 8.52
CA THR A 101 -15.03 24.30 7.68
C THR A 101 -15.48 24.12 6.24
N LEU A 102 -15.34 22.98 5.54
CA LEU A 102 -15.80 22.88 4.14
C LEU A 102 -16.14 21.44 3.73
N ASP A 103 -17.39 21.22 3.32
CA ASP A 103 -17.82 20.13 2.44
C ASP A 103 -17.18 20.39 1.06
N ALA A 104 -16.28 19.52 0.62
CA ALA A 104 -15.62 19.67 -0.69
C ALA A 104 -15.77 18.39 -1.51
N GLU A 105 -16.77 18.39 -2.37
CA GLU A 105 -16.79 17.61 -3.61
C GLU A 105 -15.61 18.05 -4.48
N ALA A 106 -14.64 17.16 -4.66
CA ALA A 106 -13.51 17.41 -5.55
C ALA A 106 -13.89 17.11 -7.01
N SER A 107 -13.93 18.17 -7.82
CA SER A 107 -14.01 18.12 -9.29
C SER A 107 -12.76 17.45 -9.88
N ILE A 108 -12.96 16.67 -10.95
CA ILE A 108 -11.92 15.88 -11.63
C ILE A 108 -11.50 16.59 -12.92
N GLU A 109 -10.23 16.95 -13.06
CA GLU A 109 -9.63 17.34 -14.34
C GLU A 109 -8.85 16.15 -14.97
N PRO A 110 -8.93 15.93 -16.29
CA PRO A 110 -8.22 14.84 -16.95
C PRO A 110 -6.82 15.27 -17.39
N ILE A 111 -5.78 14.57 -16.91
CA ILE A 111 -4.39 14.72 -17.39
C ILE A 111 -4.12 13.75 -18.55
N ALA A 112 -3.58 14.29 -19.65
CA ALA A 112 -3.35 13.60 -20.91
C ALA A 112 -2.26 12.50 -20.83
N ALA A 113 -2.51 11.38 -21.54
CA ALA A 113 -1.72 10.15 -21.46
C ALA A 113 -0.50 10.11 -22.41
N ARG A 114 0.64 9.62 -21.91
CA ARG A 114 1.75 9.05 -22.71
C ARG A 114 1.67 7.52 -22.71
N LYS A 115 1.92 6.89 -23.86
CA LYS A 115 1.73 5.46 -24.16
C LYS A 115 3.00 4.63 -23.92
N THR A 116 2.96 3.76 -22.91
CA THR A 116 3.77 2.54 -22.65
C THR A 116 2.91 1.61 -21.76
N PRO A 117 3.27 0.32 -21.54
CA PRO A 117 2.34 -0.83 -21.54
C PRO A 117 0.98 -0.53 -20.89
N VAL A 118 0.03 -0.28 -21.78
CA VAL A 118 -1.17 0.54 -21.58
C VAL A 118 -2.02 0.05 -20.39
N ALA A 119 -2.28 -1.26 -20.31
CA ALA A 119 -3.21 -1.82 -19.33
C ALA A 119 -2.82 -1.65 -17.84
N ARG A 120 -1.55 -1.78 -17.47
CA ARG A 120 -1.13 -1.65 -16.05
C ARG A 120 -1.05 -0.20 -15.59
N ILE A 121 -0.59 0.69 -16.47
CA ILE A 121 -0.51 2.12 -16.20
C ILE A 121 -1.91 2.71 -16.12
N ASP A 122 -2.83 2.27 -17.00
CA ASP A 122 -4.21 2.75 -17.01
C ASP A 122 -4.96 2.33 -15.74
N LEU A 123 -4.74 1.11 -15.25
CA LEU A 123 -5.36 0.66 -13.99
C LEU A 123 -4.85 1.48 -12.79
N GLN A 124 -3.55 1.71 -12.68
CA GLN A 124 -2.98 2.49 -11.58
C GLN A 124 -3.53 3.92 -11.57
N ARG A 125 -3.51 4.61 -12.72
CA ARG A 125 -4.09 5.95 -12.87
C ARG A 125 -5.59 5.98 -12.57
N ALA A 126 -6.34 4.95 -13.01
CA ALA A 126 -7.76 4.86 -12.72
C ALA A 126 -8.03 4.67 -11.21
N ILE A 127 -7.18 3.90 -10.51
CA ILE A 127 -7.25 3.75 -9.05
C ILE A 127 -6.95 5.08 -8.35
N GLU A 128 -5.96 5.83 -8.80
CA GLU A 128 -5.59 7.15 -8.24
C GLU A 128 -6.78 8.14 -8.30
N GLN A 129 -7.55 8.10 -9.38
CA GLN A 129 -8.75 8.94 -9.58
C GLN A 129 -9.97 8.53 -8.72
N LEU A 130 -9.91 7.42 -7.98
CA LEU A 130 -11.00 7.03 -7.08
C LEU A 130 -11.07 7.99 -5.88
N PRO A 131 -12.29 8.30 -5.39
CA PRO A 131 -12.44 8.96 -4.09
C PRO A 131 -11.68 8.18 -3.00
N THR A 132 -11.06 8.88 -2.06
CA THR A 132 -10.15 8.30 -1.05
C THR A 132 -10.71 7.05 -0.37
N GLY A 133 -11.94 7.11 0.16
CA GLY A 133 -12.57 5.96 0.82
C GLY A 133 -12.90 4.79 -0.13
N CYS A 134 -13.24 5.07 -1.39
CA CYS A 134 -13.44 4.05 -2.43
C CYS A 134 -12.13 3.34 -2.73
N ARG A 135 -11.05 4.12 -2.92
CA ARG A 135 -9.71 3.65 -3.25
C ARG A 135 -9.18 2.71 -2.19
N GLU A 136 -9.18 3.15 -0.93
CA GLU A 136 -8.64 2.37 0.18
C GLU A 136 -9.40 1.05 0.39
N ALA A 137 -10.73 1.08 0.33
CA ALA A 137 -11.54 -0.13 0.47
C ALA A 137 -11.33 -1.09 -0.72
N PHE A 138 -11.24 -0.56 -1.93
CA PHE A 138 -10.98 -1.35 -3.15
C PHE A 138 -9.60 -1.99 -3.12
N VAL A 139 -8.55 -1.26 -2.74
CA VAL A 139 -7.19 -1.80 -2.67
C VAL A 139 -7.14 -2.95 -1.65
N LEU A 140 -7.66 -2.74 -0.44
CA LEU A 140 -7.62 -3.78 0.58
C LEU A 140 -8.48 -5.02 0.21
N HIS A 141 -9.65 -4.82 -0.41
CA HIS A 141 -10.52 -5.94 -0.74
C HIS A 141 -10.15 -6.64 -2.06
N ASP A 142 -10.12 -5.91 -3.17
CA ASP A 142 -10.00 -6.49 -4.52
C ASP A 142 -8.55 -6.77 -4.92
N ILE A 143 -7.57 -6.05 -4.35
CA ILE A 143 -6.14 -6.24 -4.69
C ILE A 143 -5.44 -7.08 -3.62
N GLU A 144 -5.63 -6.75 -2.35
CA GLU A 144 -4.97 -7.44 -1.23
C GLU A 144 -5.73 -8.69 -0.76
N GLY A 145 -7.02 -8.81 -1.09
CA GLY A 145 -7.82 -10.00 -0.82
C GLY A 145 -8.43 -10.08 0.59
N TYR A 146 -8.45 -8.96 1.34
CA TYR A 146 -9.10 -8.92 2.66
C TYR A 146 -10.63 -8.95 2.53
N ASP A 147 -11.30 -9.64 3.45
CA ASP A 147 -12.75 -9.63 3.47
C ASP A 147 -13.32 -8.27 3.95
N HIS A 148 -14.59 -8.00 3.69
CA HIS A 148 -15.20 -6.72 4.07
C HIS A 148 -15.15 -6.43 5.59
N LYS A 149 -15.16 -7.46 6.43
CA LYS A 149 -15.09 -7.33 7.90
C LYS A 149 -13.69 -6.94 8.35
N GLU A 150 -12.66 -7.51 7.73
CA GLU A 150 -11.26 -7.16 7.93
C GLU A 150 -10.98 -5.74 7.44
N VAL A 151 -11.42 -5.39 6.22
CA VAL A 151 -11.30 -4.03 5.66
C VAL A 151 -11.95 -3.01 6.57
N ALA A 152 -13.17 -3.29 7.05
CA ALA A 152 -13.89 -2.42 7.99
C ALA A 152 -13.10 -2.17 9.27
N ARG A 153 -12.51 -3.22 9.85
CA ARG A 153 -11.64 -3.12 11.04
C ARG A 153 -10.37 -2.31 10.76
N MET A 154 -9.70 -2.57 9.64
CA MET A 154 -8.47 -1.87 9.27
C MET A 154 -8.70 -0.37 9.07
N LEU A 155 -9.79 -0.01 8.38
CA LEU A 155 -10.13 1.36 8.05
C LEU A 155 -10.96 2.08 9.14
N GLY A 156 -11.43 1.39 10.19
CA GLY A 156 -12.28 1.99 11.22
C GLY A 156 -13.64 2.47 10.69
N ILE A 157 -14.27 1.70 9.80
CA ILE A 157 -15.57 1.99 9.19
C ILE A 157 -16.56 0.84 9.40
N ALA A 158 -17.84 1.02 9.10
CA ALA A 158 -18.81 -0.07 9.11
C ALA A 158 -18.61 -1.04 7.95
N GLU A 159 -18.93 -2.33 8.13
CA GLU A 159 -18.83 -3.35 7.07
C GLU A 159 -19.69 -3.01 5.85
N GLY A 160 -20.90 -2.48 6.06
CA GLY A 160 -21.76 -1.99 4.97
C GLY A 160 -21.13 -0.81 4.20
N THR A 161 -20.35 0.03 4.87
CA THR A 161 -19.57 1.09 4.23
C THR A 161 -18.46 0.50 3.36
N SER A 162 -17.75 -0.53 3.82
CA SER A 162 -16.76 -1.24 2.99
C SER A 162 -17.39 -1.79 1.70
N LYS A 163 -18.52 -2.51 1.81
CA LYS A 163 -19.26 -3.06 0.65
C LYS A 163 -19.66 -1.98 -0.35
N SER A 164 -20.26 -0.89 0.14
CA SER A 164 -20.73 0.21 -0.73
C SER A 164 -19.58 0.98 -1.38
N GLN A 165 -18.46 1.20 -0.68
CA GLN A 165 -17.27 1.86 -1.22
C GLN A 165 -16.60 1.00 -2.31
N VAL A 166 -16.43 -0.31 -2.08
CA VAL A 166 -15.90 -1.24 -3.09
C VAL A 166 -16.79 -1.28 -4.33
N PHE A 167 -18.12 -1.33 -4.14
CA PHE A 167 -19.06 -1.29 -5.26
C PHE A 167 -18.92 0.00 -6.09
N LYS A 168 -18.90 1.16 -5.43
CA LYS A 168 -18.70 2.45 -6.09
C LYS A 168 -17.36 2.53 -6.83
N ALA A 169 -16.29 2.01 -6.22
CA ALA A 169 -14.97 1.93 -6.85
C ALA A 169 -15.01 1.12 -8.15
N ARG A 170 -15.59 -0.08 -8.12
CA ARG A 170 -15.73 -0.94 -9.31
C ARG A 170 -16.52 -0.27 -10.42
N MET A 171 -17.61 0.42 -10.10
CA MET A 171 -18.41 1.15 -11.09
C MET A 171 -17.61 2.28 -11.74
N LYS A 172 -16.85 3.05 -10.96
CA LYS A 172 -16.01 4.13 -11.48
C LYS A 172 -14.85 3.59 -12.33
N LEU A 173 -14.17 2.54 -11.88
CA LEU A 173 -13.10 1.90 -12.65
C LEU A 173 -13.60 1.35 -13.99
N ARG A 174 -14.77 0.70 -14.01
CA ARG A 174 -15.39 0.24 -15.27
C ARG A 174 -15.67 1.39 -16.23
N ALA A 175 -16.16 2.53 -15.74
CA ALA A 175 -16.42 3.70 -16.56
C ALA A 175 -15.14 4.35 -17.11
N THR A 176 -14.05 4.35 -16.34
CA THR A 176 -12.76 4.91 -16.75
C THR A 176 -11.99 4.00 -17.70
N LEU A 177 -12.04 2.67 -17.50
CA LEU A 177 -11.26 1.70 -18.27
C LEU A 177 -11.95 1.20 -19.55
N ASN A 178 -13.27 1.38 -19.68
CA ASN A 178 -14.01 1.05 -20.92
C ASN A 178 -14.11 2.23 -21.91
N ARG A 179 -13.32 3.28 -21.70
CA ARG A 179 -13.13 4.40 -22.64
C ARG A 179 -11.85 4.21 -23.43
#